data_AF-A0A7X1CPV6-F1
#
_entry.id   AF-A0A7X1CPV6-F1
#
_cell.length_a   1.000
_cell.length_b   1.000
_cell.length_c   1.000
_cell.angle_alpha   90.00
_cell.angle_beta   90.00
_cell.angle_gamma   90.00
#
_symmetry.space_group_name_H-M   'P 1'
#
loop_
_entity.id
_entity.type
_entity.pdbx_description
1 polymer ?
#
loop_
_entity_poly.entity_id
_entity_poly.type
_entity_poly.pdbx_seq_one_letter_code
_entity_poly.pdbx_strand_id
1 'polypeptide(L)'
;MKFTKKSWGIAVLTVICIIAIPTIIFTINKAKASTAIDKRIAAYGIPSDGIIDISKLGYDFKSGGYSRIITTKKDMAKWKAYLENPKHLDANYDITYDKNNKEVRKKKNTNDPQSTDWYYIFRYDQGEVTVNMSVFGNWINPEDDESKGYSALLTYPKVN
;
A
#
# COMPACT_ATOMS: atom_id res chain seq x y z
N MET A 1 19.36 43.89 21.23
CA MET A 1 18.32 44.24 20.24
C MET A 1 16.96 44.10 20.91
N LYS A 2 16.23 45.21 21.19
CA LYS A 2 14.92 45.17 21.87
C LYS A 2 13.82 44.94 20.84
N PHE A 3 13.24 43.74 20.81
CA PHE A 3 12.08 43.43 19.96
C PHE A 3 10.85 44.22 20.46
N THR A 4 10.32 45.10 19.62
CA THR A 4 9.09 45.86 19.92
C THR A 4 7.87 44.96 19.79
N LYS A 5 6.75 45.28 20.46
CA LYS A 5 5.48 44.52 20.33
C LYS A 5 5.04 44.30 18.87
N LYS A 6 5.38 45.23 17.98
CA LYS A 6 5.13 45.16 16.53
C LYS A 6 5.96 44.07 15.83
N SER A 7 7.21 43.88 16.25
CA SER A 7 8.10 42.82 15.72
C SER A 7 7.71 41.41 16.17
N TRP A 8 7.10 41.27 17.36
CA TRP A 8 6.51 40.01 17.82
C TRP A 8 5.29 39.60 17.00
N GLY A 9 4.41 40.55 16.65
CA GLY A 9 3.26 40.29 15.79
C GLY A 9 3.65 39.77 14.40
N ILE A 10 4.70 40.36 13.81
CA ILE A 10 5.24 39.91 12.52
C ILE A 10 5.91 38.54 12.65
N ALA A 11 6.71 38.30 13.69
CA ALA A 11 7.37 37.01 13.90
C ALA A 11 6.36 35.86 14.11
N VAL A 12 5.29 36.10 14.89
CA VAL A 12 4.22 35.12 15.11
C VAL A 12 3.47 34.84 13.80
N LEU A 13 3.14 35.87 13.01
CA LEU A 13 2.49 35.70 11.72
C LEU A 13 3.35 34.88 10.75
N THR A 14 4.65 35.17 10.68
CA THR A 14 5.59 34.43 9.82
C THR A 14 5.68 32.96 10.24
N VAL A 15 5.77 32.66 11.54
CA VAL A 15 5.78 31.27 12.03
C VAL A 15 4.48 30.54 11.71
N ILE A 16 3.33 31.20 11.87
CA ILE A 16 2.03 30.64 11.49
C ILE A 16 2.00 30.34 9.99
N CYS A 17 2.45 31.26 9.13
CA CYS A 17 2.49 31.04 7.68
C CYS A 17 3.42 29.90 7.28
N ILE A 18 4.61 29.80 7.89
CA ILE A 18 5.58 28.72 7.63
C ILE A 18 5.01 27.33 7.98
N ILE A 19 4.15 27.22 8.99
CA ILE A 19 3.56 25.94 9.39
C ILE A 19 2.25 25.67 8.64
N ALA A 20 1.39 26.68 8.52
CA ALA A 20 0.05 26.52 7.96
C ALA A 20 0.08 26.25 6.45
N ILE A 21 0.92 26.95 5.68
CA ILE A 21 0.97 26.80 4.22
C ILE A 21 1.39 25.37 3.83
N PRO A 22 2.49 24.79 4.35
CA PRO A 22 2.85 23.41 4.06
C PRO A 22 1.78 22.40 4.49
N THR A 23 1.14 22.63 5.64
CA THR A 23 0.09 21.74 6.15
C THR A 23 -1.13 21.71 5.21
N ILE A 24 -1.54 22.87 4.70
CA ILE A 24 -2.63 22.99 3.71
C ILE A 24 -2.23 22.28 2.41
N ILE A 25 -1.02 22.53 1.90
CA ILE A 25 -0.52 21.88 0.67
C ILE A 25 -0.50 20.36 0.83
N PHE A 26 0.00 19.86 1.96
CA PHE A 26 0.05 18.42 2.25
C PHE A 26 -1.34 17.81 2.34
N THR A 27 -2.29 18.52 2.94
CA THR A 27 -3.69 18.07 3.06
C THR A 27 -4.37 18.01 1.70
N ILE A 28 -4.20 19.04 0.86
CA ILE A 28 -4.74 19.09 -0.50
C ILE A 28 -4.14 17.96 -1.36
N ASN A 29 -2.82 17.78 -1.32
CA ASN A 29 -2.15 16.73 -2.09
C ASN A 29 -2.57 15.34 -1.65
N LYS A 30 -2.75 15.12 -0.33
CA LYS A 30 -3.29 13.86 0.19
C LYS A 30 -4.72 13.61 -0.30
N ALA A 31 -5.58 14.62 -0.34
CA ALA A 31 -6.95 14.48 -0.85
C ALA A 31 -6.99 14.17 -2.36
N LYS A 32 -6.14 14.84 -3.14
CA LYS A 32 -5.96 14.55 -4.57
C LYS A 32 -5.49 13.11 -4.80
N ALA A 33 -4.47 12.69 -4.05
CA ALA A 33 -3.95 11.33 -4.09
C ALA A 33 -5.04 10.29 -3.74
N SER A 34 -5.82 10.53 -2.68
CA SER A 34 -6.93 9.65 -2.30
C SER A 34 -7.92 9.49 -3.44
N THR A 35 -8.39 10.59 -4.01
CA THR A 35 -9.38 10.59 -5.09
C THR A 35 -8.85 9.86 -6.33
N ALA A 36 -7.60 10.12 -6.71
CA ALA A 36 -6.98 9.49 -7.87
C ALA A 36 -6.81 7.98 -7.66
N ILE A 37 -6.35 7.57 -6.46
CA ILE A 37 -6.19 6.16 -6.09
C ILE A 37 -7.54 5.45 -6.07
N ASP A 38 -8.57 6.04 -5.45
CA ASP A 38 -9.90 5.43 -5.38
C ASP A 38 -10.51 5.28 -6.78
N LYS A 39 -10.32 6.26 -7.67
CA LYS A 39 -10.70 6.16 -9.08
C LYS A 39 -9.96 5.02 -9.78
N ARG A 40 -8.66 4.84 -9.51
CA ARG A 40 -7.85 3.77 -10.10
C ARG A 40 -8.27 2.40 -9.56
N ILE A 41 -8.54 2.26 -8.27
CA ILE A 41 -9.08 1.05 -7.65
C ILE A 41 -10.41 0.65 -8.31
N ALA A 42 -11.33 1.60 -8.48
CA ALA A 42 -12.60 1.35 -9.16
C ALA A 42 -12.42 0.94 -10.62
N ALA A 43 -11.43 1.49 -11.32
CA ALA A 43 -11.10 1.09 -12.70
C ALA A 43 -10.56 -0.35 -12.80
N TYR A 44 -10.01 -0.91 -11.72
CA TYR A 44 -9.66 -2.33 -11.62
C TYR A 44 -10.87 -3.22 -11.27
N GLY A 45 -12.07 -2.65 -11.10
CA GLY A 45 -13.28 -3.38 -10.73
C GLY A 45 -13.28 -3.88 -9.28
N ILE A 46 -12.42 -3.32 -8.41
CA ILE A 46 -12.36 -3.69 -7.00
C ILE A 46 -13.51 -3.01 -6.25
N PRO A 47 -14.44 -3.77 -5.65
CA PRO A 47 -15.58 -3.20 -4.95
C PRO A 47 -15.16 -2.64 -3.59
N SER A 48 -15.66 -1.45 -3.22
CA SER A 48 -15.20 -0.71 -2.04
C SER A 48 -15.46 -1.42 -0.71
N ASP A 49 -16.55 -2.19 -0.60
CA ASP A 49 -16.90 -3.01 0.56
C ASP A 49 -16.01 -4.26 0.71
N GLY A 50 -15.29 -4.62 -0.35
CA GLY A 50 -14.33 -5.72 -0.40
C GLY A 50 -12.91 -5.33 -0.01
N ILE A 51 -12.60 -4.04 0.08
CA ILE A 51 -11.24 -3.53 0.34
C ILE A 51 -10.84 -3.74 1.80
N ILE A 52 -9.61 -4.20 2.00
CA ILE A 52 -8.95 -4.25 3.30
C ILE A 52 -7.64 -3.47 3.19
N ASP A 53 -7.50 -2.40 3.97
CA ASP A 53 -6.28 -1.60 4.01
C ASP A 53 -5.18 -2.34 4.80
N ILE A 54 -4.11 -2.72 4.11
CA ILE A 54 -2.85 -3.17 4.73
C ILE A 54 -2.10 -1.92 5.21
N SER A 55 -1.98 -0.93 4.34
CA SER A 55 -1.42 0.38 4.68
C SER A 55 -2.35 1.48 4.17
N LYS A 56 -2.83 2.29 5.11
CA LYS A 56 -3.65 3.48 4.80
C LYS A 56 -2.83 4.48 3.99
N LEU A 57 -3.52 5.38 3.29
CA LEU A 57 -2.90 6.44 2.50
C LEU A 57 -1.89 7.26 3.32
N GLY A 58 -0.62 7.14 2.94
CA GLY A 58 0.51 7.82 3.57
C GLY A 58 1.47 8.40 2.53
N TYR A 59 2.25 9.40 2.93
CA TYR A 59 3.33 9.92 2.08
C TYR A 59 4.59 9.07 2.31
N ASP A 60 5.15 8.54 1.23
CA ASP A 60 6.42 7.82 1.26
C ASP A 60 7.56 8.78 0.93
N PHE A 61 8.34 9.14 1.95
CA PHE A 61 9.50 10.02 1.80
C PHE A 61 10.65 9.41 1.02
N LYS A 62 10.75 8.08 0.95
CA LYS A 62 11.85 7.41 0.24
C LYS A 62 11.63 7.45 -1.27
N SER A 63 10.41 7.20 -1.69
CA SER A 63 10.08 7.12 -3.11
C SER A 63 9.57 8.44 -3.67
N GLY A 64 9.01 9.33 -2.84
CA GLY A 64 8.39 10.57 -3.27
C GLY A 64 6.99 10.31 -3.83
N GLY A 65 5.97 10.56 -3.02
CA GLY A 65 4.57 10.38 -3.42
C GLY A 65 3.70 9.81 -2.32
N TYR A 66 2.42 9.60 -2.63
CA TYR A 66 1.48 8.97 -1.71
C TYR A 66 1.25 7.52 -2.11
N SER A 67 1.17 6.62 -1.14
CA SER A 67 0.86 5.21 -1.38
C SER A 67 -0.26 4.72 -0.49
N ARG A 68 -1.04 3.78 -1.03
CA ARG A 68 -2.04 2.99 -0.32
C ARG A 68 -1.84 1.53 -0.70
N ILE A 69 -1.77 0.66 0.29
CA ILE A 69 -1.61 -0.78 0.07
C ILE A 69 -2.87 -1.47 0.53
N ILE A 70 -3.50 -2.21 -0.36
CA ILE A 70 -4.74 -2.93 -0.08
C ILE A 70 -4.62 -4.40 -0.43
N THR A 71 -5.39 -5.21 0.26
CA THR A 71 -5.85 -6.51 -0.24
C THR A 71 -7.37 -6.47 -0.33
N THR A 72 -7.98 -7.56 -0.78
CA THR A 72 -9.44 -7.68 -0.79
C THR A 72 -9.89 -8.92 -0.03
N LYS A 73 -11.14 -8.92 0.45
CA LYS A 73 -11.75 -10.12 1.05
C LYS A 73 -11.66 -11.33 0.12
N LYS A 74 -11.82 -11.11 -1.19
CA LYS A 74 -11.75 -12.15 -2.21
C LYS A 74 -10.32 -12.67 -2.42
N ASP A 75 -9.33 -11.78 -2.46
CA ASP A 75 -7.91 -12.15 -2.52
C ASP A 75 -7.46 -12.90 -1.27
N MET A 76 -7.88 -12.45 -0.08
CA MET A 76 -7.62 -13.14 1.18
C MET A 76 -8.19 -14.57 1.19
N ALA A 77 -9.42 -14.75 0.72
CA ALA A 77 -10.04 -16.08 0.61
C ALA A 77 -9.30 -16.97 -0.41
N LYS A 78 -8.88 -16.41 -1.55
CA LYS A 78 -8.13 -17.12 -2.58
C LYS A 78 -6.72 -17.51 -2.10
N TRP A 79 -6.03 -16.61 -1.42
CA TRP A 79 -4.73 -16.84 -0.79
C TRP A 79 -4.81 -17.94 0.27
N LYS A 80 -5.81 -17.88 1.14
CA LYS A 80 -6.08 -18.91 2.14
C LYS A 80 -6.33 -20.28 1.49
N ALA A 81 -7.23 -20.35 0.51
CA ALA A 81 -7.54 -21.60 -0.18
C ALA A 81 -6.32 -22.18 -0.92
N TYR A 82 -5.47 -21.33 -1.50
CA TYR A 82 -4.23 -21.76 -2.13
C TYR A 82 -3.26 -22.36 -1.11
N LEU A 83 -3.00 -21.67 0.00
CA LEU A 83 -2.05 -22.11 1.03
C LEU A 83 -2.52 -23.32 1.83
N GLU A 84 -3.83 -23.49 1.99
CA GLU A 84 -4.42 -24.65 2.68
C GLU A 84 -4.59 -25.87 1.76
N ASN A 85 -4.30 -25.74 0.46
CA ASN A 85 -4.29 -26.86 -0.48
C ASN A 85 -3.08 -27.78 -0.20
N PRO A 86 -3.28 -29.11 -0.08
CA PRO A 86 -2.19 -30.08 0.10
C PRO A 86 -1.07 -29.99 -0.93
N LYS A 87 -1.36 -29.52 -2.15
CA LYS A 87 -0.36 -29.33 -3.23
C LYS A 87 0.58 -28.14 -3.00
N HIS A 88 0.27 -27.26 -2.05
CA HIS A 88 0.99 -26.01 -1.81
C HIS A 88 1.39 -25.84 -0.34
N LEU A 89 1.45 -26.94 0.42
CA LEU A 89 1.78 -26.91 1.85
C LEU A 89 3.10 -26.17 2.13
N ASP A 90 4.11 -26.32 1.27
CA ASP A 90 5.39 -25.64 1.48
C ASP A 90 5.29 -24.12 1.35
N ALA A 91 4.41 -23.60 0.49
CA ALA A 91 4.18 -22.16 0.36
C ALA A 91 3.50 -21.55 1.60
N ASN A 92 2.89 -22.38 2.47
CA ASN A 92 2.19 -21.98 3.69
C ASN A 92 3.13 -21.81 4.90
N TYR A 93 4.44 -21.92 4.70
CA TYR A 93 5.42 -21.73 5.76
C TYR A 93 6.47 -20.72 5.35
N ASP A 94 6.79 -19.83 6.27
CA ASP A 94 8.01 -19.02 6.21
C ASP A 94 9.15 -19.74 6.91
N ILE A 95 10.35 -19.56 6.39
CA ILE A 95 11.58 -19.96 7.06
C ILE A 95 12.04 -18.78 7.91
N THR A 96 12.14 -18.98 9.22
CA THR A 96 12.60 -17.99 10.19
C THR A 96 13.64 -18.62 11.11
N TYR A 97 14.33 -17.80 11.92
CA TYR A 97 15.31 -18.26 12.88
C TYR A 97 14.78 -18.08 14.31
N ASP A 98 15.03 -19.07 15.17
CA ASP A 98 14.75 -18.97 16.60
C ASP A 98 15.82 -18.14 17.33
N LYS A 99 15.67 -17.96 18.64
CA LYS A 99 16.62 -17.23 19.50
C LYS A 99 18.04 -17.82 19.54
N ASN A 100 18.23 -19.04 19.04
CA ASN A 100 19.51 -19.74 18.98
C ASN A 100 20.05 -19.81 17.54
N ASN A 101 19.50 -19.00 16.61
CA ASN A 101 19.80 -19.03 15.18
C ASN A 101 19.53 -20.39 14.51
N LYS A 102 18.60 -21.19 15.02
CA LYS A 102 18.14 -22.41 14.35
C LYS A 102 16.98 -22.09 13.42
N GLU A 103 17.02 -22.68 12.23
CA GLU A 103 15.95 -22.59 11.25
C GLU A 103 14.67 -23.23 11.80
N VAL A 104 13.56 -22.50 11.70
CA VAL A 104 12.23 -22.95 12.11
C VAL A 104 11.22 -22.59 11.03
N ARG A 105 10.32 -23.55 10.73
CA ARG A 105 9.19 -23.33 9.82
C ARG A 105 8.03 -22.73 10.60
N LYS A 106 7.63 -21.51 10.23
CA LYS A 106 6.47 -20.84 10.82
C LYS A 106 5.32 -20.82 9.82
N LYS A 107 4.17 -21.37 10.21
CA LYS A 107 2.98 -21.35 9.37
C LYS A 107 2.50 -19.90 9.16
N LYS A 108 2.17 -19.54 7.92
CA LYS A 108 1.63 -18.22 7.57
C LYS A 108 0.28 -17.99 8.22
N ASN A 109 0.02 -16.76 8.68
CA ASN A 109 -1.27 -16.40 9.24
C ASN A 109 -2.24 -16.00 8.12
N THR A 110 -2.98 -16.98 7.60
CA THR A 110 -3.93 -16.77 6.49
C THR A 110 -5.15 -15.92 6.84
N ASN A 111 -5.33 -15.56 8.11
CA ASN A 111 -6.46 -14.73 8.57
C ASN A 111 -6.02 -13.29 8.88
N ASP A 112 -4.73 -12.97 8.84
CA ASP A 112 -4.22 -11.63 9.07
C ASP A 112 -3.89 -10.93 7.73
N PRO A 113 -4.59 -9.83 7.39
CA PRO A 113 -4.32 -9.07 6.18
C PRO A 113 -2.90 -8.51 6.10
N GLN A 114 -2.25 -8.22 7.23
CA GLN A 114 -0.86 -7.72 7.23
C GLN A 114 0.15 -8.80 6.85
N SER A 115 -0.25 -10.07 7.01
CA SER A 115 0.58 -11.24 6.70
C SER A 115 0.33 -11.75 5.28
N THR A 116 -0.55 -11.13 4.50
CA THR A 116 -0.86 -11.60 3.14
C THR A 116 0.25 -11.29 2.17
N ASP A 117 0.59 -12.27 1.34
CA ASP A 117 1.48 -12.05 0.20
C ASP A 117 0.71 -11.62 -1.05
N TRP A 118 -0.57 -11.30 -0.92
CA TRP A 118 -1.45 -10.96 -2.02
C TRP A 118 -2.07 -9.58 -1.84
N TYR A 119 -1.45 -8.59 -2.48
CA TYR A 119 -1.85 -7.19 -2.31
C TYR A 119 -1.53 -6.33 -3.52
N TYR A 120 -2.12 -5.14 -3.51
CA TYR A 120 -2.05 -4.12 -4.53
C TYR A 120 -1.46 -2.86 -3.90
N ILE A 121 -0.46 -2.27 -4.53
CA ILE A 121 0.18 -1.03 -4.12
C ILE A 121 -0.20 0.03 -5.13
N PHE A 122 -1.06 0.95 -4.71
CA PHE A 122 -1.42 2.13 -5.48
C PHE A 122 -0.50 3.26 -5.07
N ARG A 123 0.25 3.82 -6.02
CA ARG A 123 1.14 4.94 -5.77
C ARG A 123 0.74 6.13 -6.64
N TYR A 124 0.44 7.24 -5.99
CA TYR A 124 0.20 8.53 -6.61
C TYR A 124 1.47 9.38 -6.59
N ASP A 125 1.95 9.75 -7.77
CA ASP A 125 3.06 10.68 -7.94
C ASP A 125 2.81 11.59 -9.15
N GLN A 126 3.08 12.88 -8.99
CA GLN A 126 2.93 13.93 -10.02
C GLN A 126 1.61 13.92 -10.85
N GLY A 127 0.51 13.42 -10.28
CA GLY A 127 -0.79 13.39 -10.96
C GLY A 127 -1.16 12.03 -11.57
N GLU A 128 -0.24 11.06 -11.55
CA GLU A 128 -0.45 9.72 -12.07
C GLU A 128 -0.57 8.70 -10.94
N VAL A 129 -1.33 7.63 -11.19
CA VAL A 129 -1.44 6.48 -10.27
C VAL A 129 -0.88 5.23 -10.92
N THR A 130 0.26 4.78 -10.42
CA THR A 130 0.83 3.47 -10.75
C THR A 130 0.28 2.40 -9.82
N VAL A 131 0.18 1.18 -10.34
CA VAL A 131 -0.34 0.03 -9.59
C VAL A 131 0.68 -1.10 -9.71
N ASN A 132 1.25 -1.49 -8.58
CA ASN A 132 2.07 -2.69 -8.49
C ASN A 132 1.31 -3.76 -7.71
N MET A 133 1.58 -5.02 -8.01
CA MET A 133 0.91 -6.15 -7.36
C MET A 133 1.97 -7.09 -6.82
N SER A 134 1.66 -7.75 -5.71
CA SER A 134 2.46 -8.84 -5.17
C SER A 134 1.58 -10.06 -5.00
N VAL A 135 2.07 -11.21 -5.45
CA VAL A 135 1.47 -12.52 -5.18
C VAL A 135 2.60 -13.47 -4.76
N PHE A 136 2.55 -13.95 -3.52
CA PHE A 136 3.61 -14.79 -2.91
C PHE A 136 5.00 -14.12 -2.87
N GLY A 137 5.04 -12.80 -2.67
CA GLY A 137 6.29 -12.04 -2.60
C GLY A 137 6.95 -11.79 -3.97
N ASN A 138 6.34 -12.27 -5.06
CA ASN A 138 6.77 -11.95 -6.41
C ASN A 138 6.13 -10.63 -6.84
N TRP A 139 6.95 -9.65 -7.18
CA TRP A 139 6.51 -8.40 -7.76
C TRP A 139 6.00 -8.66 -9.18
N ILE A 140 4.73 -8.38 -9.38
CA ILE A 140 4.06 -8.51 -10.66
C ILE A 140 3.83 -7.10 -11.16
N ASN A 141 4.48 -6.79 -12.28
CA ASN A 141 4.00 -5.70 -13.11
C ASN A 141 2.80 -6.23 -13.89
N PRO A 142 1.57 -5.71 -13.67
CA PRO A 142 0.41 -6.13 -14.45
C PRO A 142 0.51 -5.78 -15.94
N GLU A 143 1.55 -5.04 -16.35
CA GLU A 143 1.83 -4.64 -17.73
C GLU A 143 2.89 -5.52 -18.42
N ASP A 144 3.43 -6.54 -17.74
CA ASP A 144 4.54 -7.38 -18.24
C ASP A 144 4.12 -8.85 -18.46
N ASP A 145 4.40 -9.36 -19.66
CA ASP A 145 4.09 -10.71 -20.14
C ASP A 145 4.94 -11.82 -19.49
N GLU A 146 6.06 -11.49 -18.82
CA GLU A 146 6.93 -12.47 -18.14
C GLU A 146 6.28 -13.07 -16.87
N SER A 147 5.15 -12.52 -16.40
CA SER A 147 4.50 -12.87 -15.13
C SER A 147 3.23 -13.72 -15.26
N LYS A 148 2.96 -14.33 -16.42
CA LYS A 148 1.69 -15.02 -16.77
C LYS A 148 1.14 -16.00 -15.72
N GLY A 149 2.00 -16.77 -15.06
CA GLY A 149 1.59 -17.75 -14.03
C GLY A 149 0.98 -17.10 -12.78
N TYR A 150 1.57 -16.00 -12.31
CA TYR A 150 1.05 -15.26 -11.16
C TYR A 150 -0.04 -14.26 -11.55
N SER A 151 0.02 -13.71 -12.77
CA SER A 151 -1.04 -12.87 -13.32
C SER A 151 -2.37 -13.62 -13.46
N ALA A 152 -2.34 -14.92 -13.79
CA ALA A 152 -3.53 -15.78 -13.77
C ALA A 152 -4.09 -16.00 -12.36
N LEU A 153 -3.27 -15.80 -11.32
CA LEU A 153 -3.74 -15.85 -9.95
C LEU A 153 -4.50 -14.57 -9.60
N LEU A 154 -4.23 -13.41 -10.19
CA LEU A 154 -4.89 -12.15 -9.83
C LEU A 154 -6.42 -12.24 -9.86
N THR A 155 -7.06 -11.72 -8.80
CA THR A 155 -8.53 -11.63 -8.75
C THR A 155 -9.06 -10.50 -9.61
N TYR A 156 -8.31 -9.41 -9.69
CA TYR A 156 -8.63 -8.22 -10.45
C TYR A 156 -7.47 -7.93 -11.41
N PRO A 157 -7.34 -8.69 -12.53
CA PRO A 157 -6.43 -8.32 -13.61
C PRO A 157 -6.89 -6.98 -14.21
N LYS A 158 -5.95 -6.18 -14.75
CA LYS A 158 -6.26 -4.91 -15.41
C LYS A 158 -7.31 -5.16 -16.50
N VAL A 159 -8.36 -4.33 -16.52
CA VAL A 159 -9.33 -4.32 -17.63
C VAL A 159 -8.67 -3.60 -18.80
N ASN A 160 -8.61 -4.26 -19.96
CA ASN A 160 -8.14 -3.69 -21.23
C ASN A 160 -8.92 -2.44 -21.60
#